data_AF-A0A7Y5BYC1-F1
#
_entry.id   AF-A0A7Y5BYC1-F1
#
_cell.length_a   1.000
_cell.length_b   1.000
_cell.length_c   1.000
_cell.angle_alpha   90.00
_cell.angle_beta   90.00
_cell.angle_gamma   90.00
#
_symmetry.space_group_name_H-M   'P 1'
#
loop_
_entity.id
_entity.type
_entity.pdbx_description
1 polymer ?
#
loop_
_entity_poly.entity_id
_entity_poly.type
_entity_poly.pdbx_seq_one_letter_code
_entity_poly.pdbx_strand_id
1 'polypeptide(L)' 'MSNIAIIGAGPAGLIAADVLSAAGKRVVVVE' A
#
# COMPACT_ATOMS: atom_id res chain seq x y z
N MET A 1 11.72 7.18 8.19
CA MET A 1 10.49 6.36 8.01
C MET A 1 9.81 6.84 6.74
N SER A 2 9.98 6.15 5.60
CA SER A 2 9.41 6.60 4.33
C SER A 2 7.98 6.10 4.20
N ASN A 3 7.04 7.00 3.92
CA ASN A 3 5.65 6.64 3.63
C ASN A 3 5.56 6.10 2.20
N ILE A 4 4.75 5.05 1.99
CA ILE A 4 4.55 4.43 0.67
C ILE A 4 3.19 4.86 0.15
N ALA A 5 3.15 5.40 -1.06
CA ALA A 5 1.91 5.65 -1.79
C ALA A 5 1.71 4.55 -2.85
N ILE A 6 0.51 3.97 -2.88
CA ILE A 6 0.08 3.04 -3.92
C ILE A 6 -0.98 3.75 -4.74
N ILE A 7 -0.76 3.87 -6.04
CA ILE A 7 -1.70 4.49 -6.98
C ILE A 7 -2.46 3.38 -7.71
N GLY A 8 -3.79 3.38 -7.57
CA GLY A 8 -4.71 2.36 -8.06
C GLY A 8 -5.19 1.40 -6.97
N ALA A 9 -6.50 1.40 -6.69
CA ALA A 9 -7.15 0.54 -5.70
C ALA A 9 -7.67 -0.80 -6.26
N GLY A 10 -7.15 -1.23 -7.43
CA GLY A 10 -7.44 -2.54 -8.00
C GLY A 10 -6.82 -3.69 -7.18
N PRO A 11 -7.10 -4.95 -7.54
CA PRO A 11 -6.65 -6.12 -6.78
C PRO A 11 -5.15 -6.13 -6.50
N ALA A 12 -4.33 -5.77 -7.48
CA ALA A 12 -2.88 -5.68 -7.31
C ALA A 12 -2.45 -4.61 -6.30
N GLY A 13 -3.09 -3.43 -6.33
CA GLY A 13 -2.80 -2.33 -5.41
C GLY A 13 -3.17 -2.68 -3.97
N LEU A 14 -4.31 -3.33 -3.76
CA LEU A 14 -4.74 -3.75 -2.43
C LEU A 14 -3.88 -4.90 -1.87
N ILE A 15 -3.48 -5.87 -2.70
CA ILE A 15 -2.53 -6.92 -2.29
C ILE A 15 -1.18 -6.31 -1.88
N ALA A 16 -0.68 -5.34 -2.66
CA ALA A 16 0.55 -4.63 -2.30
C ALA A 16 0.41 -3.85 -0.99
N ALA A 17 -0.73 -3.20 -0.77
CA ALA A 17 -1.02 -2.47 0.46
C ALA A 17 -1.03 -3.40 1.68
N ASP A 18 -1.64 -4.57 1.55
CA ASP A 18 -1.73 -5.57 2.63
C ASP A 18 -0.35 -6.11 3.01
N VAL A 19 0.44 -6.56 2.02
CA VAL A 19 1.80 -7.07 2.25
C VAL A 19 2.71 -6.01 2.88
N LEU A 20 2.66 -4.77 2.39
CA LEU A 20 3.51 -3.70 2.91
C LEU A 20 3.08 -3.23 4.30
N SER A 21 1.78 -3.21 4.58
CA SER A 21 1.25 -2.90 5.92
C SER A 21 1.63 -3.99 6.93
N ALA A 22 1.55 -5.27 6.55
CA ALA A 22 2.00 -6.40 7.36
C ALA A 22 3.51 -6.33 7.68
N ALA A 23 4.31 -5.75 6.78
CA ALA A 23 5.73 -5.47 7.00
C ALA A 23 6.00 -4.22 7.86
N GLY A 24 4.97 -3.64 8.49
CA GLY A 24 5.08 -2.47 9.37
C GLY A 24 5.32 -1.15 8.63
N LYS A 25 5.05 -1.09 7.31
CA LYS A 25 5.16 0.16 6.55
C LYS A 25 3.87 0.97 6.68
N ARG A 26 4.00 2.29 6.70
CA ARG A 26 2.85 3.19 6.55
C ARG A 26 2.53 3.36 5.07
N VAL A 27 1.37 2.85 4.67
CA VAL A 27 0.88 2.85 3.30
C VAL A 27 -0.33 3.78 3.18
N VAL A 28 -0.40 4.54 2.09
CA VAL A 28 -1.59 5.27 1.65
C VAL A 28 -1.96 4.79 0.27
N VAL A 29 -3.20 4.33 0.09
CA VAL A 29 -3.75 3.97 -1.23
C VAL A 29 -4.50 5.19 -1.77
N VAL A 30 -4.21 5.56 -3.01
CA VAL A 30 -4.89 6.62 -3.75
C VAL A 30 -5.45 5.98 -5.02
N GLU A 31 -6.68 6.32 -5.39
CA GLU A 31 -7.32 5.85 -6.62
C GLU A 31 -7.26 6.92 -7.72
#